data_AF-F9N724-F1
#
_entry.id   AF-F9N724-F1
#
_cell.length_a   1.000
_cell.length_b   1.000
_cell.length_c   1.000
_cell.angle_alpha   90.00
_cell.angle_beta   90.00
_cell.angle_gamma   90.00
#
_symmetry.space_group_name_H-M   'P 1'
#
loop_
_entity.id
_entity.type
_entity.pdbx_description
1 polymer ?
#
loop_
_entity_poly.entity_id
_entity_poly.type
_entity_poly.pdbx_seq_one_letter_code
_entity_poly.pdbx_strand_id
1 'polypeptide(L)' 'MFHCIGNSLEKALSHILTKHNITTLITAGGVMANTYLQDRLVHWGHHHDLDVLCVSSKYSADNASGNAYGAKVVEGE' A
#
# COMPACT_ATOMS: atom_id res chain seq x y z
N MET A 1 2.04 -18.39 5.65
CA MET A 1 1.46 -17.75 4.44
C MET A 1 1.87 -16.29 4.32
N PHE A 2 1.40 -15.40 5.22
CA PHE A 2 1.67 -13.95 5.13
C PHE A 2 3.16 -13.57 5.15
N HIS A 3 4.01 -14.35 5.84
CA HIS A 3 5.46 -14.13 5.80
C HIS A 3 6.04 -14.27 4.38
N CYS A 4 5.60 -15.26 3.61
CA CYS A 4 6.05 -15.46 2.22
C CYS A 4 5.51 -14.35 1.30
N ILE A 5 4.27 -13.90 1.53
CA ILE A 5 3.68 -12.76 0.82
C ILE A 5 4.52 -11.50 1.08
N GLY A 6 4.84 -11.20 2.33
CA GLY A 6 5.70 -10.07 2.70
C GLY A 6 7.07 -10.13 2.03
N ASN A 7 7.75 -11.29 2.07
CA ASN A 7 9.05 -11.47 1.40
C ASN A 7 8.97 -11.19 -0.11
N SER A 8 7.90 -11.67 -0.77
CA SER A 8 7.71 -11.45 -2.21
C SER A 8 7.39 -10.00 -2.54
N LEU A 9 6.60 -9.33 -1.71
CA LEU A 9 6.28 -7.90 -1.86
C LEU A 9 7.53 -7.03 -1.75
N GLU A 10 8.33 -7.22 -0.70
CA GLU A 10 9.58 -6.46 -0.50
C GLU A 10 10.53 -6.64 -1.69
N LYS A 11 10.69 -7.86 -2.21
CA LYS A 11 11.54 -8.11 -3.39
C LYS A 11 11.04 -7.38 -4.64
N ALA A 12 9.73 -7.43 -4.89
CA ALA A 12 9.13 -6.77 -6.04
C ALA A 12 9.25 -5.24 -5.94
N LEU A 13 9.00 -4.69 -4.75
CA LEU A 13 9.08 -3.26 -4.48
C LEU A 13 10.54 -2.75 -4.57
N SER A 14 11.50 -3.47 -3.97
CA SER A 14 12.93 -3.14 -4.09
C SER A 14 13.38 -3.05 -5.55
N HIS A 15 12.92 -3.99 -6.40
CA HIS A 15 13.22 -3.95 -7.83
C HIS A 15 12.63 -2.71 -8.52
N ILE A 16 11.40 -2.32 -8.17
CA ILE A 16 10.77 -1.09 -8.70
C ILE A 16 11.58 0.15 -8.31
N LEU A 17 12.07 0.24 -7.06
CA LEU A 17 12.88 1.36 -6.61
C LEU A 17 14.20 1.52 -7.39
N THR A 18 14.76 0.43 -7.94
CA THR A 18 15.96 0.54 -8.80
C THR A 18 15.68 1.23 -10.14
N LYS A 19 14.42 1.29 -10.56
CA LYS A 19 14.01 1.79 -11.87
C LYS A 19 13.30 3.14 -11.81
N HIS A 20 12.76 3.49 -10.65
CA HIS A 20 11.91 4.66 -10.48
C HIS A 20 12.26 5.38 -9.18
N ASN A 21 12.33 6.71 -9.24
CA ASN A 21 12.48 7.52 -8.05
C ASN A 21 11.10 7.69 -7.38
N ILE A 22 10.77 6.77 -6.47
CA ILE A 22 9.52 6.77 -5.71
C ILE A 22 9.78 7.31 -4.31
N THR A 23 8.90 8.18 -3.81
CA THR A 23 8.98 8.76 -2.46
C THR A 23 7.87 8.27 -1.53
N THR A 24 6.80 7.69 -2.09
CA THR A 24 5.61 7.31 -1.33
C THR A 24 5.07 5.96 -1.78
N LEU A 25 4.78 5.08 -0.82
CA LEU A 25 4.10 3.81 -1.01
C LEU A 25 2.70 3.88 -0.38
N ILE A 26 1.66 3.63 -1.18
CA ILE A 26 0.28 3.55 -0.68
C ILE A 26 -0.14 2.09 -0.67
N THR A 27 -0.66 1.60 0.45
CA THR A 27 -1.11 0.20 0.58
C THR A 27 -2.63 0.11 0.71
N ALA A 28 -3.25 -0.64 -0.21
CA ALA A 28 -4.69 -0.85 -0.29
C ALA A 28 -5.01 -2.26 -0.82
N GLY A 29 -6.27 -2.68 -0.74
CA GLY A 29 -6.75 -4.00 -1.16
C GLY A 29 -6.98 -4.95 0.02
N GLY A 30 -7.82 -5.97 -0.15
CA GLY A 30 -8.23 -6.87 0.94
C GLY A 30 -7.07 -7.59 1.64
N VAL A 31 -6.00 -7.90 0.89
CA VAL A 31 -4.76 -8.48 1.45
C VAL A 31 -4.06 -7.48 2.38
N MET A 32 -4.08 -6.20 2.03
CA MET A 32 -3.49 -5.14 2.85
C MET A 32 -4.36 -4.72 4.03
N ALA A 33 -5.56 -5.29 4.23
CA ALA A 33 -6.30 -5.14 5.49
C ALA A 33 -5.62 -5.90 6.66
N ASN A 34 -4.61 -6.74 6.36
CA ASN A 34 -3.83 -7.47 7.34
C ASN A 34 -2.76 -6.58 7.99
N THR A 35 -2.89 -6.35 9.30
CA THR A 35 -1.98 -5.47 10.07
C THR A 35 -0.52 -5.94 10.05
N TYR A 36 -0.27 -7.24 10.09
CA TYR A 36 1.09 -7.78 10.00
C TYR A 36 1.79 -7.39 8.68
N LEU A 37 1.07 -7.46 7.56
CA LEU A 37 1.61 -7.02 6.27
C LEU A 37 1.79 -5.49 6.20
N GLN A 38 0.86 -4.72 6.78
CA GLN A 38 1.00 -3.26 6.86
C GLN A 38 2.24 -2.86 7.68
N ASP A 39 2.38 -3.36 8.90
CA ASP A 39 3.51 -3.05 9.79
C ASP A 39 4.84 -3.42 9.13
N ARG A 40 4.86 -4.55 8.44
CA ARG A 40 6.02 -5.02 7.71
C ARG A 40 6.40 -4.08 6.56
N LEU A 41 5.44 -3.65 5.74
CA LEU A 41 5.71 -2.72 4.64
C LEU A 41 6.02 -1.30 5.12
N VAL A 42 5.45 -0.86 6.25
CA VAL A 42 5.83 0.40 6.91
C VAL A 42 7.29 0.34 7.34
N HIS A 43 7.68 -0.74 8.03
CA HIS A 43 9.07 -0.92 8.45
C HIS A 43 10.02 -0.96 7.26
N TRP A 44 9.72 -1.78 6.25
CA TRP A 44 10.52 -1.87 5.02
C TRP A 44 10.61 -0.52 4.30
N GLY A 45 9.49 0.19 4.12
CA GLY A 45 9.45 1.47 3.41
C GLY A 45 10.25 2.56 4.10
N HIS A 46 10.22 2.63 5.44
CA HIS A 46 11.05 3.57 6.19
C HIS A 46 12.55 3.30 6.03
N HIS A 47 12.99 2.04 5.89
CA HIS A 47 14.39 1.72 5.58
C HIS A 47 14.82 2.15 4.16
N HIS A 48 13.85 2.44 3.30
CA HIS A 48 14.06 2.90 1.92
C HIS A 48 13.68 4.37 1.73
N ASP A 49 13.58 5.15 2.82
CA ASP A 49 13.21 6.57 2.82
C ASP A 49 11.87 6.87 2.12
N LEU A 50 10.92 5.93 2.19
CA LEU A 50 9.57 6.09 1.67
C LEU A 50 8.61 6.57 2.77
N ASP A 51 7.70 7.47 2.40
CA ASP A 51 6.46 7.69 3.14
C ASP A 51 5.49 6.53 2.86
N VAL A 52 4.99 5.88 3.91
CA VAL A 52 4.12 4.70 3.77
C VAL A 52 2.72 5.01 4.29
N LEU A 53 1.76 5.11 3.37
CA LEU A 53 0.36 5.41 3.66
C LEU A 53 -0.46 4.11 3.63
N CYS A 54 -0.84 3.63 4.82
CA CYS A 54 -1.69 2.47 4.96
C CYS A 54 -3.17 2.86 5.00
N VAL A 55 -3.96 2.32 4.06
CA VAL A 55 -5.41 2.48 4.12
C VAL A 55 -5.94 1.75 5.35
N SER A 56 -6.82 2.43 6.10
CA SER A 56 -7.51 1.84 7.26
C SER A 56 -8.17 0.51 6.86
N SER A 57 -8.06 -0.52 7.70
CA SER A 57 -8.56 -1.87 7.40
C SER A 57 -10.03 -1.90 6.95
N LYS A 58 -10.88 -1.03 7.52
CA LYS A 58 -12.29 -0.86 7.13
C LYS A 58 -12.52 -0.41 5.68
N TYR A 59 -11.51 0.19 5.06
CA TYR A 59 -11.54 0.70 3.69
C TYR A 59 -10.52 0.00 2.76
N SER A 60 -9.78 -0.99 3.26
CA SER A 60 -8.77 -1.68 2.47
C SER A 60 -9.36 -2.80 1.64
N ALA A 61 -10.33 -3.56 2.17
CA ALA A 61 -11.08 -4.55 1.39
C ALA A 61 -12.03 -3.86 0.40
N ASP A 62 -12.47 -4.59 -0.63
CA ASP A 62 -13.39 -4.07 -1.65
C ASP A 62 -14.58 -3.36 -1.00
N ASN A 63 -14.64 -2.04 -1.19
CA ASN A 63 -15.70 -1.21 -0.65
C ASN A 63 -16.04 -0.06 -1.61
N ALA A 64 -17.25 0.45 -1.49
CA ALA A 64 -17.76 1.51 -2.35
C ALA A 64 -17.10 2.88 -2.11
N SER A 65 -16.43 3.07 -0.96
CA SER A 65 -15.92 4.40 -0.54
C SER A 65 -14.77 4.88 -1.41
N GLY A 66 -13.88 3.99 -1.84
CA GLY A 66 -12.79 4.33 -2.76
C GLY A 66 -13.33 4.80 -4.12
N ASN A 67 -14.32 4.09 -4.66
CA ASN A 67 -14.97 4.47 -5.91
C ASN A 67 -15.76 5.78 -5.79
N ALA A 68 -16.48 5.98 -4.68
CA ALA A 68 -17.23 7.21 -4.43
C ALA A 68 -16.32 8.44 -4.30
N TYR A 69 -15.20 8.31 -3.58
CA TYR A 69 -14.20 9.37 -3.49
C TYR A 69 -13.55 9.63 -4.86
N GLY A 70 -13.18 8.58 -5.59
CA GLY A 70 -12.64 8.70 -6.94
C GLY A 70 -13.58 9.43 -7.89
N ALA A 71 -14.88 9.11 -7.86
CA ALA A 71 -15.91 9.81 -8.64
C ALA A 71 -15.97 11.30 -8.28
N LYS A 72 -16.03 11.63 -6.98
CA LYS A 72 -16.00 13.03 -6.52
C LYS A 72 -14.79 13.80 -7.06
N VAL A 73 -13.59 13.22 -6.95
CA VAL A 73 -12.35 13.86 -7.41
C VAL A 73 -12.35 14.06 -8.94
N VAL A 74 -12.90 13.11 -9.69
CA VAL A 74 -13.00 13.20 -11.17
C VAL A 74 -14.06 14.23 -11.59
N GLU A 75 -15.14 14.35 -10.83
CA GLU A 75 -16.24 15.30 -11.08
C GLU A 75 -15.89 16.75 -10.70
N GLY A 76 -14.76 16.98 -10.02
CA GLY A 76 -14.15 18.30 -9.85
C GLY A 76 -14.76 19.18 -8.75
N GLU A 77 -15.35 18.58 -7.70
CA GLU A 77 -15.83 19.29 -6.50
C GLU A 77 -14.80 19.40 -5.36
#